data_AF-A0A1F8CT46-F1
#
_entry.id   AF-A0A1F8CT46-F1
#
_cell.length_a   1.000
_cell.length_b   1.000
_cell.length_c   1.000
_cell.angle_alpha   90.00
_cell.angle_beta   90.00
_cell.angle_gamma   90.00
#
_symmetry.space_group_name_H-M   'P 1'
#
loop_
_entity.id
_entity.type
_entity.pdbx_description
1 polymer ?
#
loop_
_entity_poly.entity_id
_entity_poly.type
_entity_poly.pdbx_seq_one_letter_code
_entity_poly.pdbx_strand_id
1 'polypeptide(L)'
;MSLKKYISIFKISFAQEFAYRLNFIMWRVRNVMQILLLFFLWTTVFSDPSRVVFGYDRAKMLTYVFGILVVKALVLSARAVDVPGEISRGDIINLLLKPVNFFKYWLTRDLSSKALNFIFSAFEIVILFLILKPEIYLQTDLLLLAGFFLSLVFAILAFFALLMITSFVPFWSPESGWGAQFLMVVIVTEFLSGGLFPLDILPGAVQKILYLTPFPYLIFFPIQVYLGKITGDALVGGFLIASFWVTLLWLVMGWVWRKGLLVYRAEGR
;
A
#
# COMPACT_ATOMS: atom_id res chain seq x y z
N MET A 1 14.74 -17.27 -18.61
CA MET A 1 13.36 -17.52 -18.13
C MET A 1 12.45 -16.43 -18.68
N SER A 2 11.59 -16.74 -19.66
CA SER A 2 10.99 -15.75 -20.56
C SER A 2 10.01 -14.76 -19.89
N LEU A 3 10.20 -13.45 -20.10
CA LEU A 3 9.31 -12.35 -19.70
C LEU A 3 7.85 -12.57 -20.12
N LYS A 4 7.64 -13.28 -21.24
CA LYS A 4 6.30 -13.56 -21.80
C LYS A 4 5.38 -14.24 -20.78
N LYS A 5 5.90 -15.10 -19.90
CA LYS A 5 5.07 -15.80 -18.91
C LYS A 5 4.49 -14.87 -17.85
N TYR A 6 5.26 -13.88 -17.39
CA TYR A 6 4.79 -12.92 -16.38
C TYR A 6 3.80 -11.94 -17.01
N ILE A 7 3.98 -11.58 -18.29
CA ILE A 7 2.96 -10.83 -19.03
C ILE A 7 1.64 -11.62 -19.11
N SER A 8 1.68 -12.91 -19.39
CA SER A 8 0.46 -13.74 -19.38
C SER A 8 -0.19 -13.83 -18.00
N ILE A 9 0.61 -14.02 -16.94
CA ILE A 9 0.10 -14.01 -15.55
C ILE A 9 -0.59 -12.68 -15.23
N PHE A 10 0.03 -11.56 -15.61
CA PHE A 10 -0.55 -10.23 -15.42
C PHE A 10 -1.90 -10.11 -16.13
N LYS A 11 -1.98 -10.47 -17.43
CA LYS A 11 -3.22 -10.39 -18.21
C LYS A 11 -4.34 -11.24 -17.62
N ILE A 12 -4.04 -12.48 -17.24
CA ILE A 12 -5.02 -13.39 -16.63
C ILE A 12 -5.51 -12.81 -15.30
N SER A 13 -4.59 -12.34 -14.46
CA SER A 13 -4.92 -11.80 -13.14
C SER A 13 -5.72 -10.51 -13.22
N PHE A 14 -5.40 -9.64 -14.19
CA PHE A 14 -6.18 -8.44 -14.49
C PHE A 14 -7.62 -8.79 -14.90
N ALA A 15 -7.81 -9.82 -15.74
CA ALA A 15 -9.14 -10.28 -16.13
C ALA A 15 -9.92 -10.91 -14.95
N GLN A 16 -9.23 -11.59 -14.03
CA GLN A 16 -9.86 -12.20 -12.84
C GLN A 16 -10.51 -11.18 -11.90
N GLU A 17 -9.98 -9.96 -11.81
CA GLU A 17 -10.58 -8.91 -10.98
C GLU A 17 -12.00 -8.53 -11.46
N PHE A 18 -12.28 -8.67 -12.75
CA PHE A 18 -13.61 -8.44 -13.32
C PHE A 18 -14.57 -9.62 -13.14
N ALA A 19 -14.15 -10.73 -12.54
CA ALA A 19 -15.04 -11.83 -12.18
C ALA A 19 -15.89 -11.46 -10.94
N TYR A 20 -15.28 -10.81 -9.94
CA TYR A 20 -15.93 -10.42 -8.68
C TYR A 20 -16.29 -8.94 -8.64
N ARG A 21 -17.03 -8.48 -9.67
CA ARG A 21 -17.32 -7.05 -9.91
C ARG A 21 -17.97 -6.35 -8.73
N LEU A 22 -18.90 -7.01 -8.04
CA LEU A 22 -19.60 -6.42 -6.90
C LEU A 22 -18.63 -6.16 -5.73
N ASN A 23 -17.76 -7.11 -5.41
CA ASN A 23 -16.76 -6.93 -4.35
C ASN A 23 -15.81 -5.77 -4.67
N PHE A 24 -15.39 -5.68 -5.94
CA PHE A 24 -14.56 -4.57 -6.41
C PHE A 24 -15.29 -3.23 -6.24
N ILE A 25 -16.53 -3.11 -6.73
CA ILE A 25 -17.33 -1.88 -6.62
C ILE A 25 -17.54 -1.48 -5.15
N MET A 26 -17.92 -2.42 -4.28
CA MET A 26 -18.13 -2.15 -2.86
C MET A 26 -16.85 -1.66 -2.17
N TRP A 27 -15.70 -2.22 -2.54
CA TRP A 27 -14.41 -1.76 -2.04
C TRP A 27 -14.07 -0.34 -2.55
N ARG A 28 -14.36 -0.02 -3.80
CA ARG A 28 -14.22 1.35 -4.35
C ARG A 28 -15.12 2.36 -3.63
N VAL A 29 -16.39 2.01 -3.42
CA VAL A 29 -17.35 2.86 -2.69
C VAL A 29 -16.85 3.14 -1.27
N ARG A 30 -16.34 2.12 -0.56
CA ARG A 30 -15.74 2.30 0.76
C ARG A 30 -14.59 3.32 0.74
N ASN A 31 -13.69 3.24 -0.23
CA ASN A 31 -12.57 4.18 -0.35
C ASN A 31 -13.04 5.61 -0.63
N VAL A 32 -14.02 5.78 -1.54
CA VAL A 32 -14.61 7.10 -1.83
C VAL A 32 -15.29 7.69 -0.60
N MET A 33 -16.06 6.89 0.14
CA MET A 33 -16.72 7.34 1.37
C MET A 33 -15.70 7.78 2.43
N GLN A 34 -14.60 7.04 2.60
CA GLN A 34 -13.51 7.42 3.50
C GLN A 34 -12.89 8.76 3.10
N ILE A 35 -12.65 8.98 1.81
CA ILE A 35 -12.10 10.24 1.30
C ILE A 35 -13.09 11.40 1.46
N LEU A 36 -14.38 11.20 1.23
CA LEU A 36 -15.40 12.22 1.46
C LEU A 36 -15.45 12.66 2.93
N LEU A 37 -15.40 11.71 3.87
CA LEU A 37 -15.35 12.02 5.30
C LEU A 37 -14.13 12.87 5.65
N LEU A 38 -12.95 12.49 5.16
CA LEU A 38 -11.72 13.24 5.39
C LEU A 38 -11.75 14.61 4.73
N PHE A 39 -12.27 14.70 3.50
CA PHE A 39 -12.43 15.96 2.79
C PHE A 39 -13.27 16.94 3.60
N PHE A 40 -14.50 16.54 4.00
CA PHE A 40 -15.37 17.42 4.77
C PHE A 40 -14.76 17.80 6.11
N LEU A 41 -14.18 16.85 6.85
CA LEU A 41 -13.48 17.12 8.12
C LEU A 41 -12.40 18.20 7.94
N TRP A 42 -11.51 18.03 6.96
CA TRP A 42 -10.39 18.95 6.77
C TRP A 42 -10.82 20.29 6.17
N THR A 43 -11.87 20.32 5.34
CA THR A 43 -12.44 21.61 4.89
C THR A 43 -13.04 22.41 6.04
N THR A 44 -13.65 21.75 7.04
CA THR A 44 -14.15 22.43 8.24
C THR A 44 -13.01 22.91 9.13
N VAL A 45 -11.97 22.10 9.32
CA VAL A 45 -10.79 22.52 10.11
C VAL A 45 -10.09 23.73 9.46
N PHE A 46 -9.98 23.76 8.14
CA PHE A 46 -9.37 24.84 7.37
C PHE A 46 -10.42 25.80 6.77
N SER A 47 -11.52 26.06 7.49
CA SER A 47 -12.55 27.02 7.05
C SER A 47 -12.04 28.46 7.01
N ASP A 48 -11.05 28.78 7.86
CA ASP A 48 -10.31 30.04 7.83
C ASP A 48 -9.16 29.92 6.80
N PRO A 49 -9.16 30.71 5.71
CA PRO A 49 -8.13 30.64 4.67
C PRO A 49 -6.71 30.93 5.17
N SER A 50 -6.56 31.66 6.27
CA SER A 50 -5.26 32.03 6.84
C SER A 50 -4.68 30.97 7.78
N ARG A 51 -5.47 29.95 8.11
CA ARG A 51 -5.10 28.93 9.09
C ARG A 51 -4.04 27.99 8.53
N VAL A 52 -2.93 27.90 9.27
CA VAL A 52 -1.87 26.91 9.05
C VAL A 52 -1.74 26.05 10.30
N VAL A 53 -1.88 24.73 10.16
CA VAL A 53 -1.78 23.78 11.27
C VAL A 53 -0.87 22.62 10.86
N PHE A 54 0.05 22.21 11.74
CA PHE A 54 1.00 21.11 11.48
C PHE A 54 1.85 21.30 10.19
N GLY A 55 2.04 22.56 9.77
CA GLY A 55 2.74 22.91 8.53
C GLY A 55 1.94 22.66 7.24
N TYR A 56 0.62 22.53 7.34
CA TYR A 56 -0.29 22.47 6.19
C TYR A 56 -1.10 23.75 6.08
N ASP A 57 -1.18 24.27 4.86
CA ASP A 57 -2.29 25.12 4.43
C ASP A 57 -3.43 24.24 3.89
N ARG A 58 -4.56 24.88 3.56
CA ARG A 58 -5.74 24.19 3.04
C ARG A 58 -5.43 23.37 1.79
N ALA A 59 -4.70 23.96 0.83
CA ALA A 59 -4.37 23.32 -0.43
C ALA A 59 -3.52 22.04 -0.23
N LYS A 60 -2.48 22.09 0.60
CA LYS A 60 -1.63 20.94 0.91
C LYS A 60 -2.37 19.87 1.69
N MET A 61 -3.25 20.26 2.61
CA MET A 61 -4.06 19.30 3.38
C MET A 61 -5.04 18.55 2.46
N LEU A 62 -5.74 19.26 1.56
CA LEU A 62 -6.64 18.61 0.60
C LEU A 62 -5.86 17.78 -0.43
N THR A 63 -4.70 18.25 -0.90
CA THR A 63 -3.79 17.42 -1.72
C THR A 63 -3.35 16.17 -0.95
N TYR A 64 -3.08 16.24 0.35
CA TYR A 64 -2.78 15.07 1.17
C TYR A 64 -3.95 14.07 1.14
N VAL A 65 -5.17 14.54 1.40
CA VAL A 65 -6.38 13.69 1.41
C VAL A 65 -6.56 12.98 0.07
N PHE A 66 -6.48 13.70 -1.05
CA PHE A 66 -6.57 13.07 -2.38
C PHE A 66 -5.37 12.17 -2.68
N GLY A 67 -4.18 12.54 -2.20
CA GLY A 67 -2.97 11.73 -2.29
C GLY A 67 -3.12 10.37 -1.63
N ILE A 68 -3.83 10.27 -0.50
CA ILE A 68 -4.13 8.99 0.15
C ILE A 68 -4.83 8.05 -0.84
N LEU A 69 -5.82 8.53 -1.60
CA LEU A 69 -6.57 7.70 -2.55
C LEU A 69 -5.66 7.09 -3.63
N VAL A 70 -4.76 7.91 -4.19
CA VAL A 70 -3.76 7.46 -5.20
C VAL A 70 -2.76 6.49 -4.60
N VAL A 71 -2.16 6.86 -3.47
CA VAL A 71 -1.07 6.09 -2.87
C VAL A 71 -1.60 4.76 -2.33
N LYS A 72 -2.79 4.72 -1.72
CA LYS A 72 -3.44 3.46 -1.33
C LYS A 72 -3.70 2.55 -2.53
N ALA A 73 -4.20 3.10 -3.64
CA ALA A 73 -4.47 2.32 -4.85
C ALA A 73 -3.19 1.69 -5.43
N LEU A 74 -2.08 2.41 -5.43
CA LEU A 74 -0.78 1.93 -5.93
C LEU A 74 -0.06 1.00 -4.92
N VAL A 75 -0.09 1.31 -3.63
CA VAL A 75 0.72 0.64 -2.61
C VAL A 75 -0.01 -0.49 -1.92
N LEU A 76 -1.29 -0.33 -1.55
CA LEU A 76 -2.00 -1.30 -0.70
C LEU A 76 -2.83 -2.33 -1.46
N SER A 77 -3.17 -2.09 -2.73
CA SER A 77 -3.90 -3.09 -3.55
C SER A 77 -3.01 -4.33 -3.77
N ALA A 78 -3.49 -5.52 -3.41
CA ALA A 78 -2.68 -6.74 -3.50
C ALA A 78 -3.53 -7.99 -3.71
N ARG A 79 -2.96 -8.97 -4.41
CA ARG A 79 -3.43 -10.36 -4.52
C ARG A 79 -2.70 -11.32 -3.60
N ALA A 80 -1.56 -10.93 -3.04
CA ALA A 80 -0.88 -11.69 -1.99
C ALA A 80 -1.77 -11.98 -0.76
N VAL A 81 -2.93 -11.30 -0.67
CA VAL A 81 -4.02 -11.62 0.26
C VAL A 81 -4.59 -13.04 0.09
N ASP A 82 -4.46 -13.64 -1.10
CA ASP A 82 -4.97 -14.99 -1.38
C ASP A 82 -4.04 -16.11 -0.85
N VAL A 83 -2.75 -15.80 -0.67
CA VAL A 83 -1.70 -16.76 -0.29
C VAL A 83 -2.02 -17.59 0.96
N PRO A 84 -2.57 -17.02 2.06
CA PRO A 84 -2.94 -17.81 3.23
C PRO A 84 -3.90 -18.94 2.87
N GLY A 85 -4.90 -18.66 2.05
CA GLY A 85 -5.89 -19.65 1.63
C GLY A 85 -5.27 -20.77 0.79
N GLU A 86 -4.31 -20.42 -0.09
CA GLU A 86 -3.56 -21.40 -0.87
C GLU A 86 -2.70 -22.32 0.00
N ILE A 87 -2.14 -21.80 1.10
CA ILE A 87 -1.38 -22.60 2.06
C ILE A 87 -2.33 -23.48 2.88
N SER A 88 -3.38 -22.90 3.46
CA SER A 88 -4.33 -23.62 4.31
C SER A 88 -5.05 -24.76 3.58
N ARG A 89 -5.32 -24.61 2.27
CA ARG A 89 -6.00 -25.64 1.46
C ARG A 89 -5.08 -26.68 0.85
N GLY A 90 -3.76 -26.48 0.89
CA GLY A 90 -2.82 -27.37 0.22
C GLY A 90 -2.44 -26.96 -1.21
N ASP A 91 -3.20 -26.03 -1.81
CA ASP A 91 -3.12 -25.64 -3.22
C ASP A 91 -1.78 -25.00 -3.62
N ILE A 92 -1.02 -24.49 -2.65
CA ILE A 92 0.29 -23.88 -2.89
C ILE A 92 1.25 -24.82 -3.63
N ILE A 93 1.13 -26.15 -3.45
CA ILE A 93 1.94 -27.15 -4.18
C ILE A 93 1.76 -27.01 -5.69
N ASN A 94 0.54 -26.76 -6.17
CA ASN A 94 0.26 -26.61 -7.59
C ASN A 94 1.04 -25.44 -8.21
N LEU A 95 1.32 -24.40 -7.43
CA LEU A 95 2.16 -23.30 -7.87
C LEU A 95 3.65 -23.63 -7.79
N LEU A 96 4.09 -24.34 -6.75
CA LEU A 96 5.49 -24.69 -6.53
C LEU A 96 6.03 -25.69 -7.56
N LEU A 97 5.16 -26.57 -8.10
CA LEU A 97 5.52 -27.51 -9.18
C LEU A 97 5.68 -26.83 -10.54
N LYS A 98 5.15 -25.61 -10.73
CA LYS A 98 5.28 -24.87 -11.99
C LYS A 98 6.68 -24.27 -12.10
N PRO A 99 7.27 -24.17 -13.32
CA PRO A 99 8.55 -23.52 -13.54
C PRO A 99 8.43 -21.98 -13.48
N VAL A 100 7.91 -21.45 -12.37
CA VAL A 100 7.70 -20.03 -12.10
C VAL A 100 8.19 -19.74 -10.69
N ASN A 101 8.90 -18.61 -10.53
CA ASN A 101 9.32 -18.21 -9.19
C ASN A 101 8.10 -17.72 -8.41
N PHE A 102 7.88 -18.30 -7.23
CA PHE A 102 6.74 -18.03 -6.36
C PHE A 102 6.56 -16.53 -6.05
N PHE A 103 7.61 -15.84 -5.61
CA PHE A 103 7.54 -14.41 -5.28
C PHE A 103 7.26 -13.55 -6.51
N LYS A 104 7.91 -13.83 -7.66
CA LYS A 104 7.67 -13.10 -8.90
C LYS A 104 6.24 -13.33 -9.42
N TYR A 105 5.69 -14.53 -9.23
CA TYR A 105 4.30 -14.83 -9.57
C TYR A 105 3.33 -13.94 -8.79
N TRP A 106 3.43 -13.93 -7.45
CA TRP A 106 2.55 -13.12 -6.61
C TRP A 106 2.76 -11.62 -6.80
N LEU A 107 4.00 -11.16 -6.94
CA LEU A 107 4.30 -9.76 -7.24
C LEU A 107 3.68 -9.33 -8.57
N THR A 108 3.67 -10.20 -9.59
CA THR A 108 3.02 -9.91 -10.88
C THR A 108 1.51 -9.81 -10.74
N ARG A 109 0.89 -10.67 -9.92
CA ARG A 109 -0.54 -10.59 -9.60
C ARG A 109 -0.87 -9.30 -8.85
N ASP A 110 -0.06 -8.93 -7.86
CA ASP A 110 -0.19 -7.66 -7.15
C ASP A 110 -0.11 -6.46 -8.10
N LEU A 111 0.87 -6.43 -8.99
CA LEU A 111 0.99 -5.36 -9.99
C LEU A 111 -0.24 -5.26 -10.90
N SER A 112 -0.89 -6.38 -11.27
CA SER A 112 -2.14 -6.33 -12.03
C SER A 112 -3.30 -5.71 -11.23
N SER A 113 -3.42 -6.06 -9.95
CA SER A 113 -4.45 -5.48 -9.07
C SER A 113 -4.21 -3.99 -8.83
N LYS A 114 -2.95 -3.59 -8.63
CA LYS A 114 -2.53 -2.19 -8.48
C LYS A 114 -2.83 -1.37 -9.73
N ALA A 115 -2.54 -1.90 -10.91
CA ALA A 115 -2.83 -1.23 -12.18
C ALA A 115 -4.34 -0.96 -12.33
N LEU A 116 -5.18 -1.97 -12.05
CA LEU A 116 -6.63 -1.80 -12.08
C LEU A 116 -7.09 -0.75 -11.07
N ASN A 117 -6.65 -0.87 -9.82
CA ASN A 117 -7.04 0.04 -8.75
C ASN A 117 -6.57 1.47 -9.00
N PHE A 118 -5.41 1.66 -9.62
CA PHE A 118 -4.92 2.96 -10.03
C PHE A 118 -5.81 3.59 -11.10
N ILE A 119 -6.17 2.84 -12.16
CA ILE A 119 -7.07 3.30 -13.21
C ILE A 119 -8.40 3.80 -12.60
N PHE A 120 -9.04 3.00 -11.75
CA PHE A 120 -10.28 3.40 -11.08
C PHE A 120 -10.09 4.57 -10.12
N SER A 121 -8.95 4.64 -9.41
CA SER A 121 -8.67 5.79 -8.53
C SER A 121 -8.50 7.09 -9.30
N ALA A 122 -7.91 7.05 -10.49
CA ALA A 122 -7.80 8.21 -11.35
C ALA A 122 -9.19 8.71 -11.78
N PHE A 123 -10.09 7.80 -12.17
CA PHE A 123 -11.48 8.16 -12.49
C PHE A 123 -12.23 8.77 -11.30
N GLU A 124 -12.13 8.16 -10.13
CA GLU A 124 -12.75 8.69 -8.91
C GLU A 124 -12.23 10.07 -8.54
N ILE A 125 -10.92 10.30 -8.65
CA ILE A 125 -10.31 11.60 -8.39
C ILE A 125 -10.85 12.65 -9.36
N VAL A 126 -10.95 12.34 -10.64
CA VAL A 126 -11.51 13.26 -11.63
C VAL A 126 -12.96 13.61 -11.27
N ILE A 127 -13.80 12.61 -10.95
CA ILE A 127 -15.19 12.84 -10.55
C ILE A 127 -15.28 13.70 -9.29
N LEU A 128 -14.52 13.33 -8.25
CA LEU A 128 -14.50 14.06 -6.97
C LEU A 128 -13.98 15.49 -7.15
N PHE A 129 -12.97 15.70 -7.99
CA PHE A 129 -12.44 17.02 -8.30
C PHE A 129 -13.49 17.90 -8.99
N LEU A 130 -14.25 17.36 -9.96
CA LEU A 130 -15.30 18.10 -10.66
C LEU A 130 -16.46 18.49 -9.73
N ILE A 131 -16.83 17.61 -8.78
CA ILE A 131 -17.93 17.84 -7.84
C ILE A 131 -17.51 18.79 -6.71
N LEU A 132 -16.38 18.50 -6.06
CA LEU A 132 -15.96 19.16 -4.82
C LEU A 132 -15.10 20.41 -5.05
N LYS A 133 -14.44 20.50 -6.21
CA LYS A 133 -13.54 21.60 -6.61
C LYS A 133 -12.54 21.99 -5.49
N PRO A 134 -11.76 21.01 -4.97
CA PRO A 134 -10.79 21.28 -3.91
C PRO A 134 -9.71 22.25 -4.38
N GLU A 135 -9.20 23.06 -3.46
CA GLU A 135 -7.90 23.71 -3.65
C GLU A 135 -6.82 22.64 -3.59
N ILE A 136 -6.01 22.53 -4.64
CA ILE A 136 -4.97 21.51 -4.77
C ILE A 136 -3.62 22.19 -4.96
N TYR A 137 -2.67 21.82 -4.11
CA TYR A 137 -1.25 22.05 -4.35
C TYR A 137 -0.73 21.09 -5.43
N LEU A 138 -0.12 21.66 -6.48
CA LEU A 138 0.54 20.91 -7.54
C LEU A 138 2.06 21.06 -7.40
N GLN A 139 2.76 19.93 -7.30
CA GLN A 139 4.21 19.91 -7.25
C GLN A 139 4.81 20.14 -8.64
N THR A 140 5.70 21.13 -8.76
CA THR A 140 6.40 21.48 -10.01
C THR A 140 7.88 21.12 -9.98
N ASP A 141 8.46 20.85 -8.80
CA ASP A 141 9.84 20.44 -8.66
C ASP A 141 10.05 19.00 -9.16
N LEU A 142 10.88 18.84 -10.20
CA LEU A 142 11.19 17.56 -10.83
C LEU A 142 11.91 16.58 -9.89
N LEU A 143 12.75 17.07 -8.97
CA LEU A 143 13.46 16.24 -7.99
C LEU A 143 12.46 15.65 -7.00
N LEU A 144 11.48 16.44 -6.54
CA LEU A 144 10.45 15.98 -5.62
C LEU A 144 9.44 15.05 -6.30
N LEU A 145 9.13 15.28 -7.57
CA LEU A 145 8.34 14.33 -8.36
C LEU A 145 9.07 12.99 -8.55
N ALA A 146 10.36 13.02 -8.91
CA ALA A 146 11.18 11.82 -9.01
C ALA A 146 11.28 11.10 -7.65
N GLY A 147 11.46 11.86 -6.57
CA GLY A 147 11.44 11.36 -5.20
C GLY A 147 10.10 10.70 -4.83
N PHE A 148 8.98 11.31 -5.18
CA PHE A 148 7.65 10.72 -4.99
C PHE A 148 7.55 9.36 -5.71
N PHE A 149 7.87 9.29 -7.00
CA PHE A 149 7.80 8.02 -7.73
C PHE A 149 8.76 6.96 -7.19
N LEU A 150 9.98 7.35 -6.81
CA LEU A 150 10.93 6.44 -6.18
C LEU A 150 10.39 5.92 -4.83
N SER A 151 9.82 6.79 -4.01
CA SER A 151 9.22 6.40 -2.73
C SER A 151 8.07 5.42 -2.89
N LEU A 152 7.27 5.54 -3.96
CA LEU A 152 6.23 4.56 -4.29
C LEU A 152 6.81 3.18 -4.59
N VAL A 153 7.97 3.10 -5.26
CA VAL A 153 8.65 1.82 -5.51
C VAL A 153 9.04 1.16 -4.18
N PHE A 154 9.66 1.90 -3.27
CA PHE A 154 9.99 1.39 -1.93
C PHE A 154 8.74 0.97 -1.16
N ALA A 155 7.69 1.79 -1.18
CA ALA A 155 6.42 1.51 -0.51
C ALA A 155 5.77 0.22 -1.03
N ILE A 156 5.73 0.01 -2.36
CA ILE A 156 5.20 -1.20 -2.99
C ILE A 156 5.99 -2.44 -2.56
N LEU A 157 7.33 -2.37 -2.58
CA LEU A 157 8.19 -3.50 -2.22
C LEU A 157 8.12 -3.82 -0.73
N ALA A 158 8.05 -2.80 0.13
CA ALA A 158 7.91 -2.95 1.58
C ALA A 158 6.55 -3.57 1.91
N PHE A 159 5.46 -3.03 1.35
CA PHE A 159 4.12 -3.54 1.57
C PHE A 159 3.96 -4.98 1.10
N PHE A 160 4.49 -5.32 -0.08
CA PHE A 160 4.49 -6.70 -0.57
C PHE A 160 5.18 -7.66 0.41
N ALA A 161 6.39 -7.32 0.88
CA ALA A 161 7.12 -8.17 1.81
C ALA A 161 6.40 -8.31 3.16
N LEU A 162 5.88 -7.21 3.70
CA LEU A 162 5.06 -7.19 4.92
C LEU A 162 3.84 -8.10 4.80
N LEU A 163 3.08 -7.94 3.71
CA LEU A 163 1.89 -8.75 3.47
C LEU A 163 2.26 -10.23 3.32
N MET A 164 3.28 -10.56 2.54
CA MET A 164 3.75 -11.94 2.35
C MET A 164 4.20 -12.60 3.65
N ILE A 165 4.95 -11.89 4.51
CA ILE A 165 5.36 -12.42 5.83
C ILE A 165 4.13 -12.84 6.64
N THR A 166 3.10 -11.99 6.68
CA THR A 166 1.86 -12.32 7.40
C THR A 166 1.05 -13.41 6.69
N SER A 167 1.13 -13.49 5.36
CA SER A 167 0.48 -14.53 4.59
C SER A 167 1.05 -15.93 4.81
N PHE A 168 2.24 -16.04 5.41
CA PHE A 168 2.90 -17.32 5.68
C PHE A 168 2.55 -17.94 7.02
N VAL A 169 1.82 -17.23 7.90
CA VAL A 169 1.36 -17.76 9.20
C VAL A 169 0.66 -19.14 9.07
N PRO A 170 -0.16 -19.41 8.04
CA PRO A 170 -0.79 -20.71 7.84
C PRO A 170 0.13 -21.92 7.72
N PHE A 171 1.43 -21.74 7.44
CA PHE A 171 2.37 -22.86 7.48
C PHE A 171 2.44 -23.53 8.87
N TRP A 172 2.17 -22.78 9.93
CA TRP A 172 2.16 -23.28 11.31
C TRP A 172 0.76 -23.31 11.93
N SER A 173 -0.16 -22.47 11.45
CA SER A 173 -1.53 -22.40 11.95
C SER A 173 -2.52 -22.17 10.81
N PRO A 174 -2.98 -23.24 10.13
CA PRO A 174 -3.83 -23.14 8.93
C PRO A 174 -5.11 -22.33 9.13
N GLU A 175 -5.68 -22.34 10.33
CA GLU A 175 -6.91 -21.62 10.68
C GLU A 175 -6.68 -20.11 10.91
N SER A 176 -5.43 -19.69 11.19
CA SER A 176 -5.11 -18.31 11.59
C SER A 176 -4.77 -17.36 10.44
N GLY A 177 -4.84 -17.83 9.18
CA GLY A 177 -4.40 -17.06 8.01
C GLY A 177 -5.13 -15.72 7.83
N TRP A 178 -6.44 -15.72 8.03
CA TRP A 178 -7.25 -14.50 7.89
C TRP A 178 -6.97 -13.49 9.00
N GLY A 179 -6.83 -13.94 10.25
CA GLY A 179 -6.61 -13.06 11.40
C GLY A 179 -5.29 -12.29 11.32
N ALA A 180 -4.21 -12.97 10.91
CA ALA A 180 -2.90 -12.35 10.72
C ALA A 180 -2.94 -11.24 9.66
N GLN A 181 -3.61 -11.49 8.53
CA GLN A 181 -3.78 -10.47 7.49
C GLN A 181 -4.69 -9.34 7.91
N PHE A 182 -5.78 -9.62 8.63
CA PHE A 182 -6.71 -8.61 9.10
C PHE A 182 -6.01 -7.59 10.00
N LEU A 183 -5.24 -8.06 11.01
CA LEU A 183 -4.50 -7.18 11.91
C LEU A 183 -3.48 -6.33 11.15
N MET A 184 -2.79 -6.95 10.18
CA MET A 184 -1.81 -6.25 9.37
C MET A 184 -2.45 -5.17 8.50
N VAL A 185 -3.52 -5.49 7.78
CA VAL A 185 -4.18 -4.51 6.91
C VAL A 185 -4.85 -3.42 7.74
N VAL A 186 -5.60 -3.76 8.78
CA VAL A 186 -6.41 -2.77 9.51
C VAL A 186 -5.58 -1.88 10.41
N ILE A 187 -4.69 -2.42 11.25
CA ILE A 187 -3.97 -1.61 12.24
C ILE A 187 -2.85 -0.84 11.57
N VAL A 188 -2.07 -1.52 10.74
CA VAL A 188 -0.85 -0.93 10.19
C VAL A 188 -1.15 0.04 9.05
N THR A 189 -2.03 -0.34 8.12
CA THR A 189 -2.19 0.46 6.89
C THR A 189 -3.16 1.63 7.03
N GLU A 190 -4.07 1.61 8.02
CA GLU A 190 -5.01 2.72 8.24
C GLU A 190 -4.46 3.74 9.26
N PHE A 191 -3.83 3.29 10.34
CA PHE A 191 -3.40 4.17 11.43
C PHE A 191 -1.91 4.53 11.37
N LEU A 192 -1.02 3.54 11.27
CA LEU A 192 0.43 3.77 11.43
C LEU A 192 1.09 4.35 10.17
N SER A 193 0.43 4.22 9.02
CA SER A 193 0.94 4.68 7.72
C SER A 193 0.61 6.13 7.38
N GLY A 194 -0.31 6.75 8.12
CA GLY A 194 -0.92 8.05 7.78
C GLY A 194 -2.08 7.96 6.78
N GLY A 195 -2.67 6.78 6.57
CA GLY A 195 -3.77 6.55 5.64
C GLY A 195 -5.12 7.17 6.04
N LEU A 196 -5.28 7.64 7.28
CA LEU A 196 -6.45 8.38 7.76
C LEU A 196 -6.18 9.86 7.96
N PHE A 197 -5.00 10.20 8.46
CA PHE A 197 -4.60 11.58 8.74
C PHE A 197 -3.07 11.71 8.69
N PRO A 198 -2.54 12.92 8.42
CA PRO A 198 -1.10 13.16 8.50
C PRO A 198 -0.53 12.79 9.86
N LEU A 199 0.56 12.02 9.87
CA LEU A 199 1.22 11.61 11.12
C LEU A 199 1.76 12.81 11.93
N ASP A 200 1.94 13.96 11.30
CA ASP A 200 2.33 15.23 11.94
C ASP A 200 1.38 15.70 13.05
N ILE A 201 0.14 15.19 13.09
CA ILE A 201 -0.86 15.53 14.12
C ILE A 201 -0.55 14.83 15.45
N LEU A 202 0.16 13.70 15.41
CA LEU A 202 0.45 12.91 16.60
C LEU A 202 1.47 13.63 17.50
N PRO A 203 1.50 13.34 18.81
CA PRO A 203 2.53 13.88 19.70
C PRO A 203 3.94 13.53 19.21
N GLY A 204 4.90 14.43 19.38
CA GLY A 204 6.26 14.25 18.84
C GLY A 204 6.97 12.97 19.30
N ALA A 205 6.69 12.48 20.51
CA ALA A 205 7.19 11.18 20.99
C ALA A 205 6.68 10.00 20.13
N VAL A 206 5.40 10.01 19.76
CA VAL A 206 4.79 8.96 18.91
C VAL A 206 5.36 9.03 17.50
N GLN A 207 5.51 10.24 16.94
CA GLN A 207 6.11 10.43 15.63
C GLN A 207 7.53 9.85 15.55
N LYS A 208 8.39 10.15 16.54
CA LYS A 208 9.76 9.61 16.60
C LYS A 208 9.78 8.08 16.56
N ILE A 209 8.89 7.42 17.29
CA ILE A 209 8.76 5.96 17.28
C ILE A 209 8.30 5.47 15.90
N LEU A 210 7.27 6.11 15.33
CA LEU A 210 6.73 5.71 14.03
C LEU A 210 7.78 5.82 12.91
N TYR A 211 8.58 6.89 12.87
CA TYR A 211 9.63 7.06 11.87
C TYR A 211 10.75 6.01 11.93
N LEU A 212 10.87 5.27 13.04
CA LEU A 212 11.77 4.12 13.10
C LEU A 212 11.16 2.86 12.48
N THR A 213 9.84 2.81 12.26
CA THR A 213 9.12 1.66 11.69
C THR A 213 8.99 1.79 10.16
N PRO A 214 8.66 0.70 9.43
CA PRO A 214 8.46 0.78 7.98
C PRO A 214 7.13 1.46 7.58
N PHE A 215 6.22 1.71 8.52
CA PHE A 215 4.82 2.02 8.21
C PHE A 215 4.60 3.43 7.64
N PRO A 216 5.23 4.50 8.16
CA PRO A 216 5.11 5.84 7.56
C PRO A 216 5.59 5.86 6.10
N TYR A 217 6.51 4.98 5.74
CA TYR A 217 7.08 4.90 4.40
C TYR A 217 6.13 4.28 3.36
N LEU A 218 4.97 3.77 3.78
CA LEU A 218 3.97 3.19 2.88
C LEU A 218 3.04 4.24 2.27
N ILE A 219 2.64 5.27 3.02
CA ILE A 219 1.68 6.30 2.57
C ILE A 219 2.18 7.70 2.89
N PHE A 220 2.42 7.98 4.17
CA PHE A 220 2.74 9.32 4.65
C PHE A 220 3.98 9.90 3.97
N PHE A 221 5.11 9.18 3.97
CA PHE A 221 6.37 9.66 3.40
C PHE A 221 6.26 10.01 1.90
N PRO A 222 5.75 9.14 1.00
CA PRO A 222 5.51 9.54 -0.39
C PRO A 222 4.73 10.85 -0.53
N ILE A 223 3.62 10.99 0.21
CA ILE A 223 2.80 12.20 0.12
C ILE A 223 3.56 13.42 0.65
N GLN A 224 4.33 13.29 1.74
CA GLN A 224 5.16 14.40 2.25
C GLN A 224 6.24 14.84 1.27
N VAL A 225 6.86 13.90 0.56
CA VAL A 225 7.83 14.21 -0.52
C VAL A 225 7.13 14.99 -1.63
N TYR A 226 5.95 14.53 -2.08
CA TYR A 226 5.16 15.24 -3.09
C TYR A 226 4.79 16.66 -2.64
N LEU A 227 4.37 16.84 -1.39
CA LEU A 227 3.99 18.14 -0.83
C LEU A 227 5.19 19.08 -0.58
N GLY A 228 6.43 18.61 -0.84
CA GLY A 228 7.65 19.37 -0.59
C GLY A 228 7.93 19.63 0.89
N LYS A 229 7.35 18.82 1.79
CA LYS A 229 7.59 18.91 3.24
C LYS A 229 8.85 18.14 3.65
N ILE A 230 9.29 17.17 2.84
CA ILE A 230 10.54 16.43 3.04
C ILE A 230 11.46 16.68 1.84
N THR A 231 12.56 17.40 2.07
CA THR A 231 13.53 17.81 1.04
C THR A 231 14.97 17.66 1.56
N GLY A 232 15.96 17.82 0.68
CA GLY A 232 17.38 17.82 1.05
C GLY A 232 17.82 16.57 1.82
N ASP A 233 18.55 16.77 2.93
CA ASP A 233 19.09 15.67 3.75
C ASP A 233 17.98 14.80 4.37
N ALA A 234 16.82 15.38 4.70
CA ALA A 234 15.70 14.62 5.24
C ALA A 234 15.11 13.65 4.20
N LEU A 235 15.12 14.04 2.92
CA LEU A 235 14.71 13.16 1.82
C LEU A 235 15.67 11.97 1.68
N VAL A 236 16.98 12.24 1.70
CA VAL A 236 18.01 11.19 1.63
C VAL A 236 17.90 10.25 2.83
N GLY A 237 17.80 10.79 4.05
CA GLY A 237 17.61 10.01 5.27
C GLY A 237 16.36 9.13 5.22
N GLY A 238 15.25 9.66 4.70
CA GLY A 238 14.02 8.89 4.48
C GLY A 238 14.20 7.72 3.51
N PHE A 239 14.92 7.92 2.40
CA PHE A 239 15.23 6.83 1.47
C PHE A 239 16.18 5.79 2.05
N LEU A 240 17.15 6.19 2.88
CA LEU A 240 18.04 5.24 3.56
C LEU A 240 17.25 4.33 4.51
N ILE A 241 16.32 4.91 5.28
CA ILE A 241 15.44 4.13 6.18
C ILE A 241 14.50 3.23 5.38
N ALA A 242 13.87 3.75 4.32
CA ALA A 242 13.02 2.95 3.45
C ALA A 242 13.78 1.79 2.79
N SER A 243 15.00 2.03 2.33
CA SER A 243 15.89 1.02 1.74
C SER A 243 16.26 -0.04 2.76
N PHE A 244 16.68 0.36 3.96
CA PHE A 244 16.98 -0.55 5.07
C PHE A 244 15.79 -1.47 5.36
N TRP A 245 14.58 -0.91 5.49
CA TRP A 245 13.38 -1.68 5.77
C TRP A 245 13.00 -2.62 4.62
N VAL A 246 13.08 -2.18 3.36
CA VAL A 246 12.83 -3.06 2.22
C VAL A 246 13.81 -4.23 2.23
N THR A 247 15.10 -4.00 2.40
CA THR A 247 16.10 -5.07 2.47
C THR A 247 15.82 -6.03 3.62
N LEU A 248 15.62 -5.50 4.83
CA LEU A 248 15.35 -6.30 6.03
C LEU A 248 14.09 -7.16 5.86
N LEU A 249 12.98 -6.56 5.40
CA LEU A 249 11.71 -7.26 5.19
C LEU A 249 11.83 -8.34 4.12
N TRP A 250 12.57 -8.11 3.03
CA TRP A 250 12.78 -9.13 2.00
C TRP A 250 13.63 -10.30 2.49
N LEU A 251 14.64 -10.05 3.33
CA LEU A 251 15.42 -11.10 3.99
C LEU A 251 14.55 -11.91 4.95
N VAL A 252 13.76 -11.24 5.79
CA VAL A 252 12.83 -11.89 6.73
C VAL A 252 11.79 -12.70 5.96
N MET A 253 11.19 -12.15 4.92
CA MET A 253 10.23 -12.84 4.05
C MET A 253 10.84 -14.14 3.48
N GLY A 254 12.06 -14.07 2.95
CA GLY A 254 12.77 -15.25 2.43
C GLY A 254 13.09 -16.29 3.51
N TRP A 255 13.44 -15.85 4.73
CA TRP A 255 13.70 -16.72 5.87
C TRP A 255 12.44 -17.42 6.37
N VAL A 256 11.35 -16.67 6.60
CA VAL A 256 10.04 -17.19 7.03
C VAL A 256 9.53 -18.20 5.99
N TRP A 257 9.62 -17.87 4.71
CA TRP A 257 9.23 -18.77 3.62
C TRP A 257 9.95 -20.13 3.68
N ARG A 258 11.29 -20.12 3.83
CA ARG A 258 12.07 -21.36 3.92
C ARG A 258 11.69 -22.17 5.14
N LYS A 259 11.47 -21.52 6.30
CA LYS A 259 11.03 -22.20 7.52
C LYS A 259 9.63 -22.79 7.37
N GLY A 260 8.71 -22.08 6.72
CA GLY A 260 7.36 -22.54 6.46
C GLY A 260 7.33 -23.79 5.58
N LEU A 261 8.09 -23.79 4.49
CA LEU A 261 8.19 -24.95 3.59
C LEU A 261 8.72 -26.22 4.25
N LEU A 262 9.58 -26.12 5.27
CA LEU A 262 10.13 -27.29 5.97
C LEU A 262 9.11 -27.97 6.88
N VAL A 263 8.18 -27.19 7.43
CA VAL A 263 7.14 -27.69 8.34
C VAL A 263 5.87 -28.07 7.58
N TYR A 264 5.71 -27.52 6.37
CA TYR A 264 4.53 -27.70 5.56
C TYR A 264 4.22 -29.17 5.29
N ARG A 265 3.07 -29.61 5.77
CA ARG A 265 2.46 -30.91 5.47
C ARG A 265 1.27 -30.64 4.59
N ALA A 266 1.17 -31.35 3.47
CA ALA A 266 0.01 -31.31 2.60
C ALA A 266 -1.15 -32.03 3.29
N GLU A 267 -1.75 -31.41 4.30
CA GLU A 267 -2.92 -31.92 5.02
C GLU A 267 -4.23 -31.44 4.37
N GLY A 268 -4.16 -31.02 3.09
CA GLY A 268 -5.33 -30.61 2.32
C GLY A 268 -6.36 -31.73 2.28
N ARG A 269 -7.57 -31.43 2.80
CA ARG A 269 -8.74 -32.30 2.76
C ARG A 269 -9.24 -32.51 1.33
#